data_AF-A0A3M0MFY8-F1
#
_entry.id   AF-A0A3M0MFY8-F1
#
_cell.length_a   1.000
_cell.length_b   1.000
_cell.length_c   1.000
_cell.angle_alpha   90.00
_cell.angle_beta   90.00
_cell.angle_gamma   90.00
#
_symmetry.space_group_name_H-M   'P 1'
#
loop_
_entity.id
_entity.type
_entity.pdbx_description
1 polymer ?
#
loop_
_entity_poly.entity_id
_entity_poly.type
_entity_poly.pdbx_seq_one_letter_code
_entity_poly.pdbx_strand_id
1 'polypeptide(L)'
;MRLTADFPTTRGPQLLATMSKHFGHKIDVDMLDDRSSFHFEMGEAEIETTAEGLRLTADAPDEGGLQRTCEVLESHLLRFAHREDPQPLRWSAAAG
;
A
#
# COMPACT_ATOMS: atom_id res chain seq x y z
N MET A 1 6.03 -11.17 9.56
CA MET A 1 6.70 -9.89 9.90
C MET A 1 5.86 -8.78 9.30
N ARG A 2 5.77 -7.61 9.95
CA ARG A 2 4.86 -6.55 9.49
C ARG A 2 5.50 -5.16 9.53
N LEU A 3 5.35 -4.41 8.45
CA LEU A 3 5.74 -3.01 8.34
C LEU A 3 4.54 -2.14 7.96
N THR A 4 4.55 -0.90 8.42
CA THR A 4 3.57 0.12 8.07
C THR A 4 4.25 1.39 7.58
N ALA A 5 3.58 2.11 6.70
CA ALA A 5 3.97 3.44 6.27
C ALA A 5 2.73 4.32 6.04
N ASP A 6 2.83 5.60 6.37
CA ASP A 6 1.78 6.58 6.09
C ASP A 6 2.17 7.40 4.86
N PHE A 7 1.18 7.68 4.01
CA PHE A 7 1.30 8.52 2.82
C PHE A 7 0.33 9.71 2.92
N PRO A 8 0.82 10.90 3.32
CA PRO A 8 0.00 12.10 3.41
C PRO A 8 -0.49 12.54 2.02
N THR A 9 -1.80 12.69 1.86
CA THR A 9 -2.40 13.13 0.59
C THR A 9 -3.85 13.54 0.78
N THR A 10 -4.32 14.48 -0.02
CA THR A 10 -5.75 14.82 -0.10
C THR A 10 -6.53 13.89 -1.05
N ARG A 11 -5.83 12.97 -1.73
CA ARG A 11 -6.40 12.08 -2.77
C ARG A 11 -6.49 10.63 -2.32
N GLY A 12 -6.57 10.36 -1.01
CA GLY A 12 -6.56 9.01 -0.44
C GLY A 12 -7.54 8.06 -1.14
N PRO A 13 -8.85 8.34 -1.15
CA PRO A 13 -9.84 7.47 -1.81
C PRO A 13 -9.57 7.25 -3.29
N GLN A 14 -9.13 8.27 -4.03
CA GLN A 14 -8.83 8.13 -5.46
C GLN A 14 -7.59 7.29 -5.72
N LEU A 15 -6.55 7.45 -4.90
CA LEU A 15 -5.33 6.66 -4.99
C LEU A 15 -5.58 5.20 -4.57
N LEU A 16 -6.33 4.95 -3.50
CA LEU A 16 -6.77 3.61 -3.12
C LEU A 16 -7.51 2.93 -4.26
N ALA A 17 -8.55 3.57 -4.81
CA ALA A 17 -9.30 3.01 -5.94
C ALA A 17 -8.43 2.76 -7.19
N THR A 18 -7.43 3.60 -7.43
CA THR A 18 -6.48 3.43 -8.54
C THR A 18 -5.58 2.23 -8.31
N MET A 19 -5.01 2.09 -7.11
CA MET A 19 -4.18 0.96 -6.70
C MET A 19 -4.97 -0.35 -6.81
N SER A 20 -6.16 -0.42 -6.20
CA SER A 20 -7.00 -1.62 -6.18
C SER A 20 -7.36 -2.08 -7.59
N LYS A 21 -7.78 -1.16 -8.47
CA LYS A 21 -8.07 -1.49 -9.88
C LYS A 21 -6.83 -1.92 -10.65
N HIS A 22 -5.68 -1.30 -10.41
CA HIS A 22 -4.45 -1.64 -11.11
C HIS A 22 -3.98 -3.05 -10.76
N PHE A 23 -3.91 -3.37 -9.47
CA PHE A 23 -3.47 -4.67 -8.99
C PHE A 23 -4.49 -5.77 -9.23
N GLY A 24 -5.78 -5.47 -9.18
CA GLY A 24 -6.86 -6.42 -9.48
C GLY A 24 -6.85 -7.00 -10.90
N HIS A 25 -6.00 -6.48 -11.80
CA HIS A 25 -5.73 -7.11 -13.10
C HIS A 25 -4.73 -8.26 -13.05
N LYS A 26 -3.99 -8.43 -11.94
CA LYS A 26 -2.84 -9.32 -11.83
C LYS A 26 -2.89 -10.23 -10.61
N ILE A 27 -3.45 -9.74 -9.51
CA ILE A 27 -3.54 -10.44 -8.23
C ILE A 27 -4.96 -10.33 -7.69
N ASP A 28 -5.28 -11.15 -6.69
CA ASP A 28 -6.53 -11.02 -5.95
C ASP A 28 -6.47 -9.77 -5.05
N VAL A 29 -7.55 -8.99 -5.10
CA VAL A 29 -7.71 -7.77 -4.32
C VAL A 29 -9.11 -7.74 -3.73
N ASP A 30 -9.20 -7.74 -2.40
CA ASP A 30 -10.45 -7.53 -1.68
C ASP A 30 -10.67 -6.03 -1.47
N MET A 31 -11.76 -5.50 -2.02
CA MET A 31 -12.10 -4.09 -1.91
C MET A 31 -13.25 -3.88 -0.92
N LEU A 32 -13.06 -2.95 0.00
CA LEU A 32 -14.07 -2.38 0.88
C LEU A 32 -14.14 -0.86 0.68
N ASP A 33 -15.08 -0.19 1.35
CA ASP A 33 -15.35 1.23 1.13
C ASP A 33 -14.13 2.13 1.43
N ASP A 34 -13.38 1.84 2.50
CA ASP A 34 -12.27 2.64 3.00
C ASP A 34 -10.92 1.92 3.00
N ARG A 35 -10.87 0.65 2.60
CA ARG A 35 -9.66 -0.16 2.55
C ARG A 35 -9.63 -1.13 1.38
N SER A 36 -8.44 -1.63 1.06
CA SER A 36 -8.28 -2.78 0.17
C SER A 36 -7.14 -3.68 0.64
N SER A 37 -7.35 -4.98 0.53
CA SER A 37 -6.35 -6.02 0.81
C SER A 37 -5.82 -6.59 -0.50
N PHE A 38 -4.52 -6.82 -0.58
CA PHE A 38 -3.79 -7.22 -1.78
C PHE A 38 -3.00 -8.49 -1.50
N HIS A 39 -3.33 -9.56 -2.23
CA HIS A 39 -2.77 -10.89 -2.02
C HIS A 39 -1.66 -11.16 -3.03
N PHE A 40 -0.41 -10.86 -2.67
CA PHE A 40 0.73 -11.15 -3.52
C PHE A 40 1.34 -12.53 -3.21
N GLU A 41 2.00 -13.14 -4.19
CA GLU A 41 2.69 -14.43 -4.00
C GLU A 41 3.79 -14.37 -2.92
N MET A 42 4.39 -13.19 -2.72
CA MET A 42 5.48 -12.97 -1.77
C MET A 42 5.04 -12.40 -0.41
N GLY A 43 3.77 -12.04 -0.25
CA GLY A 43 3.24 -11.44 0.97
C GLY A 43 1.89 -10.75 0.79
N GLU A 44 1.38 -10.26 1.89
CA GLU A 44 0.07 -9.61 1.99
C GLU A 44 0.24 -8.11 2.19
N ALA A 45 -0.71 -7.33 1.69
CA ALA A 45 -0.77 -5.91 2.00
C ALA A 45 -2.19 -5.41 2.23
N GLU A 46 -2.30 -4.35 3.01
CA GLU A 46 -3.54 -3.60 3.20
C GLU A 46 -3.24 -2.11 2.97
N ILE A 47 -4.13 -1.42 2.28
CA ILE A 47 -4.13 0.04 2.19
C ILE A 47 -5.48 0.52 2.70
N GLU A 48 -5.46 1.40 3.69
CA GLU A 48 -6.65 2.07 4.23
C GLU A 48 -6.56 3.59 4.01
N THR A 49 -7.72 4.21 3.80
CA THR A 49 -7.86 5.66 3.80
C THR A 49 -7.94 6.17 5.23
N THR A 50 -7.19 7.22 5.53
CA THR A 50 -7.20 7.90 6.83
C THR A 50 -7.63 9.36 6.63
N ALA A 51 -7.81 10.09 7.73
CA ALA A 51 -8.09 11.52 7.66
C ALA A 51 -6.92 12.33 7.04
N GLU A 52 -5.69 11.81 7.09
CA GLU A 52 -4.48 12.49 6.64
C GLU A 52 -3.98 11.98 5.27
N GLY A 53 -4.53 10.87 4.77
CA GLY A 53 -4.17 10.30 3.47
C GLY A 53 -4.40 8.80 3.41
N LEU A 54 -3.32 8.03 3.26
CA LEU A 54 -3.34 6.57 3.23
C LEU A 54 -2.42 6.00 4.30
N ARG A 55 -2.83 4.87 4.88
CA ARG A 55 -1.93 4.00 5.63
C ARG A 55 -1.75 2.69 4.88
N LEU A 56 -0.50 2.30 4.70
CA LEU A 56 -0.11 1.06 4.05
C LEU A 56 0.45 0.12 5.11
N THR A 57 0.03 -1.14 5.04
CA THR A 57 0.54 -2.24 5.86
C THR A 57 1.01 -3.34 4.93
N ALA A 58 2.21 -3.86 5.14
CA ALA A 58 2.75 -5.02 4.44
C ALA A 58 3.10 -6.12 5.45
N ASP A 59 2.77 -7.36 5.13
CA ASP A 59 3.04 -8.54 5.96
C ASP A 59 3.61 -9.67 5.10
N ALA A 60 4.62 -10.38 5.59
CA ALA A 60 5.19 -11.55 4.91
C ALA A 60 5.86 -12.50 5.92
N PRO A 61 6.00 -13.80 5.59
CA PRO A 61 6.63 -14.78 6.48
C PRO A 61 8.14 -14.57 6.66
N ASP A 62 8.81 -13.94 5.69
CA ASP A 62 10.24 -13.65 5.70
C ASP A 62 10.56 -12.21 5.26
N GLU A 63 11.79 -11.77 5.54
CA GLU A 63 12.25 -10.41 5.27
C GLU A 63 12.31 -10.08 3.77
N GLY A 64 12.66 -11.06 2.93
CA GLY A 64 12.76 -10.87 1.48
C GLY A 64 11.39 -10.63 0.85
N GLY A 65 10.39 -11.42 1.23
CA GLY A 65 9.00 -11.21 0.84
C GLY A 65 8.48 -9.86 1.30
N LEU A 66 8.74 -9.50 2.57
CA LEU A 66 8.30 -8.24 3.16
C LEU A 66 8.85 -7.02 2.42
N GLN A 67 10.17 -7.00 2.17
CA GLN A 67 10.82 -5.91 1.45
C GLN A 67 10.25 -5.78 0.04
N ARG A 68 10.06 -6.90 -0.66
CA ARG A 68 9.51 -6.90 -2.02
C ARG A 68 8.07 -6.38 -2.06
N THR A 69 7.23 -6.76 -1.10
CA THR A 69 5.86 -6.24 -0.98
C THR A 69 5.88 -4.72 -0.75
N CYS A 70 6.72 -4.22 0.15
CA CYS A 70 6.87 -2.78 0.40
C CYS A 70 7.30 -2.02 -0.87
N GLU A 71 8.33 -2.52 -1.57
CA GLU A 71 8.84 -1.91 -2.82
C GLU A 71 7.78 -1.87 -3.92
N VAL A 72 6.98 -2.94 -4.06
CA VAL A 72 5.90 -3.00 -5.04
C VAL A 72 4.83 -1.96 -4.72
N LEU A 73 4.35 -1.89 -3.48
CA LEU A 73 3.34 -0.90 -3.09
C LEU A 73 3.84 0.53 -3.29
N GLU A 74 5.04 0.82 -2.79
CA GLU A 74 5.67 2.13 -2.87
C GLU A 74 5.85 2.60 -4.31
N SER A 75 6.48 1.78 -5.15
CA SER A 75 6.75 2.15 -6.55
C SER A 75 5.49 2.47 -7.35
N HIS A 76 4.38 1.77 -7.09
CA HIS A 76 3.10 2.01 -7.76
C HIS A 76 2.39 3.23 -7.19
N LEU A 77 2.35 3.37 -5.86
CA LEU A 77 1.74 4.52 -5.21
C LEU A 77 2.43 5.82 -5.65
N LEU A 78 3.76 5.89 -5.59
CA LEU A 78 4.51 7.09 -6.01
C LEU A 78 4.27 7.42 -7.49
N ARG A 79 4.16 6.40 -8.35
CA ARG A 79 3.84 6.59 -9.77
C ARG A 79 2.44 7.19 -9.97
N PHE A 80 1.44 6.71 -9.26
CA PHE A 80 0.08 7.28 -9.35
C PHE A 80 -0.02 8.64 -8.66
N ALA A 81 0.79 8.87 -7.63
CA ALA A 81 0.89 10.11 -6.91
C ALA A 81 1.83 11.14 -7.56
N HIS A 82 2.46 10.87 -8.71
CA HIS A 82 3.51 11.71 -9.32
C HIS A 82 3.21 13.21 -9.43
N ARG A 83 1.92 13.60 -9.53
CA ARG A 83 1.51 15.02 -9.58
C ARG A 83 1.65 15.75 -8.26
N GLU A 84 1.84 15.04 -7.15
CA GLU A 84 2.07 15.57 -5.80
C GLU A 84 3.56 15.64 -5.43
N ASP A 85 4.47 15.28 -6.34
CA ASP A 85 5.92 15.15 -6.09
C ASP A 85 6.23 14.35 -4.80
N PRO A 86 5.73 13.10 -4.72
CA PRO A 86 5.71 12.36 -3.47
C PRO A 86 7.12 11.93 -3.04
N GLN A 87 7.37 11.99 -1.74
CA GLN A 87 8.61 11.48 -1.16
C GLN A 87 8.55 9.95 -0.96
N PRO A 88 9.70 9.26 -0.92
CA PRO A 88 9.77 7.85 -0.55
C PRO A 88 9.07 7.56 0.79
N LEU A 89 8.42 6.41 0.90
CA LEU A 89 7.71 6.06 2.12
C LEU A 89 8.70 5.70 3.24
N ARG A 90 8.31 6.03 4.48
CA ARG A 90 9.05 5.61 5.67
C ARG A 90 8.37 4.41 6.30
N TRP A 91 8.86 3.23 5.95
CA TRP A 91 8.41 1.97 6.55
C TRP A 91 8.98 1.79 7.95
N SER A 92 8.12 1.39 8.88
CA SER A 92 8.47 1.07 10.26
C SER A 92 7.75 -0.18 10.73
N ALA A 93 8.30 -0.88 11.73
CA ALA A 93 7.59 -1.99 12.35
C ALA A 93 6.21 -1.54 12.83
N ALA A 94 5.17 -2.30 12.48
CA ALA A 94 3.81 -2.02 12.96
C ALA A 94 3.83 -2.02 14.49
N ALA A 95 3.34 -0.94 15.12
CA ALA A 95 3.14 -0.92 16.57
C ALA A 95 2.08 -1.99 16.89
N GLY A 96 2.47 -2.99 17.68
CA GLY A 96 1.60 -4.09 18.12
C GLY A 96 0.53 -3.65 19.09
#